data_AF-A0AAE3P1A6-F1
#
_entry.id   AF-A0AAE3P1A6-F1
#
_cell.length_a   1.000
_cell.length_b   1.000
_cell.length_c   1.000
_cell.angle_alpha   90.00
_cell.angle_beta   90.00
_cell.angle_gamma   90.00
#
_symmetry.space_group_name_H-M   'P 1'
#
loop_
_entity.id
_entity.type
_entity.pdbx_description
1 polymer ?
#
loop_
_entity_poly.entity_id
_entity_poly.type
_entity_poly.pdbx_seq_one_letter_code
_entity_poly.pdbx_strand_id
1 'polypeptide(L)'
;MRLQLDCLPCILRQVLEISRKATSQQEVQEKIMKEAIEILRNFKNYKTPPELAKEIHGLVKLYTGNPDPYKEIKKQSIKKAKGLYNFLKEFLNQQKDKLYWALKISAIGNVLDYGVYSRVELEKDIEKELKKDFALCNLKDFKELLERAEKILIIGDNAGETVFDKILLEELKIKEKFYAVRGAPIINDATLEDAYDSGLHECSYIISTGCSLPGIDFKECTQEFLEIFNKADVIISKGQGNYESLSEVKKDNLFFLLKIKCPVIAGHIGIDINNYVFKKQV
;
A
#
# COMPACT_ATOMS: atom_id res chain seq x y z
N MET A 1 10.99 9.93 3.47
CA MET A 1 12.45 9.72 3.34
C MET A 1 12.93 10.22 1.98
N ARG A 2 14.23 10.43 1.82
CA ARG A 2 14.82 10.89 0.55
C ARG A 2 15.16 9.74 -0.39
N LEU A 3 15.08 9.98 -1.69
CA LEU A 3 15.51 9.06 -2.74
C LEU A 3 16.95 8.56 -2.50
N GLN A 4 17.18 7.26 -2.60
CA GLN A 4 18.50 6.60 -2.46
C GLN A 4 18.94 5.96 -3.79
N LEU A 5 20.23 5.67 -3.94
CA LEU A 5 20.77 5.12 -5.19
C LEU A 5 20.18 3.75 -5.56
N ASP A 6 19.88 2.91 -4.56
CA ASP A 6 19.25 1.60 -4.79
C ASP A 6 17.82 1.70 -5.35
N CYS A 7 17.16 2.86 -5.23
CA CYS A 7 15.85 3.10 -5.82
C CYS A 7 15.92 3.16 -7.35
N LEU A 8 17.03 3.63 -7.94
CA LEU A 8 17.18 3.81 -9.39
C LEU A 8 17.06 2.49 -10.16
N PRO A 9 17.88 1.44 -9.88
CA PRO A 9 17.73 0.16 -10.56
C PRO A 9 16.43 -0.55 -10.19
N CYS A 10 15.85 -0.28 -9.02
CA CYS A 10 14.56 -0.84 -8.61
C CYS A 10 13.43 -0.35 -9.54
N ILE A 11 13.31 0.97 -9.71
CA ILE A 11 12.28 1.57 -10.55
C ILE A 11 12.49 1.21 -12.02
N LEU A 12 13.75 1.19 -12.50
CA LEU A 12 14.06 0.78 -13.88
C LEU A 12 13.63 -0.66 -14.19
N ARG A 13 13.78 -1.57 -13.23
CA ARG A 13 13.30 -2.95 -13.38
C ARG A 13 11.77 -3.00 -13.42
N GLN A 14 11.10 -2.28 -12.52
CA GLN A 14 9.63 -2.26 -12.45
C GLN A 14 9.02 -1.74 -13.76
N VAL A 15 9.57 -0.68 -14.35
CA VAL A 15 9.04 -0.12 -15.61
C VAL A 15 9.18 -1.10 -16.78
N LEU A 16 10.28 -1.87 -16.85
CA LEU A 16 10.45 -2.90 -17.87
C LEU A 16 9.43 -4.03 -17.72
N GLU A 17 9.22 -4.50 -16.49
CA GLU A 17 8.27 -5.58 -16.19
C GLU A 17 6.84 -5.20 -16.60
N ILE A 18 6.39 -3.99 -16.26
CA ILE A 18 5.06 -3.56 -16.65
C ILE A 18 4.96 -3.23 -18.14
N SER A 19 6.01 -2.70 -18.77
CA SER A 19 6.01 -2.42 -20.22
C SER A 19 5.74 -3.70 -21.02
N ARG A 20 6.35 -4.82 -20.62
CA ARG A 20 6.12 -6.15 -21.22
C ARG A 20 4.70 -6.68 -21.02
N LYS A 21 4.03 -6.30 -19.93
CA LYS A 21 2.63 -6.65 -19.69
C LYS A 21 1.67 -5.74 -20.44
N ALA A 22 2.05 -4.49 -20.64
CA ALA A 22 1.21 -3.47 -21.28
C ALA A 22 1.21 -3.57 -22.82
N THR A 23 2.31 -4.06 -23.43
CA THR A 23 2.41 -4.22 -24.89
C THR A 23 3.39 -5.32 -25.28
N SER A 24 3.12 -6.01 -26.38
CA SER A 24 4.05 -6.96 -27.01
C SER A 24 5.02 -6.30 -28.00
N GLN A 25 4.86 -5.01 -28.29
CA GLN A 25 5.69 -4.31 -29.27
C GLN A 25 7.05 -3.94 -28.67
N GLN A 26 8.11 -4.59 -29.16
CA GLN A 26 9.47 -4.39 -28.66
C GLN A 26 9.94 -2.93 -28.83
N GLU A 27 9.64 -2.29 -29.95
CA GLU A 27 10.03 -0.89 -30.22
C GLU A 27 9.47 0.08 -29.16
N VAL A 28 8.22 -0.15 -28.73
CA VAL A 28 7.57 0.64 -27.68
C VAL A 28 8.25 0.42 -26.33
N GLN A 29 8.56 -0.84 -26.00
CA GLN A 29 9.29 -1.19 -24.77
C GLN A 29 10.69 -0.54 -24.76
N GLU A 30 11.41 -0.58 -25.88
CA GLU A 30 12.72 0.05 -26.02
C GLU A 30 12.64 1.57 -25.84
N LYS A 31 11.62 2.21 -26.40
CA LYS A 31 11.40 3.66 -26.24
C LYS A 31 11.15 4.05 -24.78
N ILE A 32 10.28 3.31 -24.09
CA ILE A 32 10.03 3.51 -22.65
C ILE A 32 11.33 3.38 -21.86
N MET A 33 12.14 2.36 -22.14
CA MET A 33 13.41 2.15 -21.42
C MET A 33 14.43 3.24 -21.69
N LYS A 34 14.57 3.71 -22.94
CA LYS A 34 15.47 4.82 -23.28
C LYS A 34 15.09 6.09 -22.52
N GLU A 35 13.82 6.45 -22.49
CA GLU A 35 13.34 7.65 -21.80
C GLU A 35 13.39 7.51 -20.27
N ALA A 36 13.11 6.33 -19.74
CA ALA A 36 13.31 6.06 -18.31
C ALA A 36 14.76 6.29 -17.89
N ILE A 37 15.74 5.86 -18.70
CA ILE A 37 17.17 6.10 -18.43
C ILE A 37 17.48 7.61 -18.46
N GLU A 38 16.94 8.37 -19.40
CA GLU A 38 17.12 9.84 -19.45
C GLU A 38 16.53 10.55 -18.22
N ILE A 39 15.37 10.12 -17.73
CA ILE A 39 14.81 10.61 -16.46
C ILE A 39 15.75 10.26 -15.29
N LEU A 40 16.24 9.01 -15.24
CA LEU A 40 17.16 8.56 -14.18
C LEU A 40 18.49 9.32 -14.18
N ARG A 41 18.98 9.80 -15.34
CA ARG A 41 20.17 10.67 -15.37
C ARG A 41 19.98 11.95 -14.55
N ASN A 42 18.74 12.41 -14.42
CA ASN A 42 18.34 13.61 -13.70
C ASN A 42 17.64 13.30 -12.37
N PHE A 43 17.89 12.13 -11.77
CA PHE A 43 17.19 11.66 -10.56
C PHE A 43 17.24 12.64 -9.37
N LYS A 44 18.25 13.51 -9.30
CA LYS A 44 18.38 14.54 -8.26
C LYS A 44 17.27 15.60 -8.27
N ASN A 45 16.51 15.69 -9.36
CA ASN A 45 15.35 16.58 -9.45
C ASN A 45 14.14 16.06 -8.65
N TYR A 46 14.17 14.79 -8.21
CA TYR A 46 13.11 14.16 -7.46
C TYR A 46 13.51 14.02 -5.99
N LYS A 47 12.62 14.44 -5.08
CA LYS A 47 12.89 14.40 -3.64
C LYS A 47 12.73 12.99 -3.08
N THR A 48 11.68 12.28 -3.52
CA THR A 48 11.27 10.99 -2.95
C THR A 48 11.23 9.89 -4.03
N PRO A 49 11.38 8.60 -3.65
CA PRO A 49 11.20 7.49 -4.59
C PRO A 49 9.82 7.48 -5.28
N PRO A 50 8.69 7.74 -4.59
CA PRO A 50 7.38 7.83 -5.24
C PRO A 50 7.26 8.91 -6.33
N GLU A 51 7.89 10.07 -6.15
CA GLU A 51 7.91 11.14 -7.19
C GLU A 51 8.60 10.65 -8.48
N LEU A 52 9.76 10.02 -8.35
CA LEU A 52 10.49 9.46 -9.49
C LEU A 52 9.72 8.29 -10.14
N ALA A 53 9.10 7.43 -9.31
CA ALA A 53 8.29 6.32 -9.80
C ALA A 53 7.08 6.80 -10.60
N LYS A 54 6.41 7.88 -10.17
CA LYS A 54 5.29 8.49 -10.92
C LYS A 54 5.71 8.84 -12.35
N GLU A 55 6.83 9.55 -12.50
CA GLU A 55 7.30 10.00 -13.81
C GLU A 55 7.60 8.80 -14.72
N ILE A 56 8.39 7.84 -14.22
CA ILE A 56 8.84 6.70 -15.02
C ILE A 56 7.66 5.77 -15.37
N HIS A 57 6.75 5.49 -14.43
CA HIS A 57 5.55 4.71 -14.75
C HIS A 57 4.58 5.45 -15.67
N GLY A 58 4.61 6.79 -15.68
CA GLY A 58 3.86 7.63 -16.62
C GLY A 58 4.21 7.35 -18.08
N LEU A 59 5.48 7.01 -18.38
CA LEU A 59 5.94 6.67 -19.73
C LEU A 59 5.19 5.48 -20.31
N VAL A 60 4.88 4.47 -19.49
CA VAL A 60 4.17 3.26 -19.93
C VAL A 60 2.77 3.65 -20.41
N LYS A 61 2.07 4.49 -19.66
CA LYS A 61 0.74 4.98 -20.05
C LYS A 61 0.80 5.80 -21.32
N LEU A 62 1.77 6.71 -21.42
CA LEU A 62 1.97 7.57 -22.57
C LEU A 62 2.21 6.77 -23.85
N TYR A 63 3.14 5.81 -23.81
CA TYR A 63 3.57 5.09 -25.00
C TYR A 63 2.65 3.94 -25.42
N THR A 64 1.90 3.37 -24.48
CA THR A 64 0.94 2.30 -24.79
C THR A 64 -0.47 2.81 -25.02
N GLY A 65 -0.77 4.05 -24.64
CA GLY A 65 -2.14 4.59 -24.62
C GLY A 65 -3.05 3.93 -23.58
N ASN A 66 -2.51 3.07 -22.71
CA ASN A 66 -3.26 2.40 -21.65
C ASN A 66 -3.20 3.22 -20.35
N PRO A 67 -4.32 3.81 -19.87
CA PRO A 67 -4.32 4.64 -18.67
C PRO A 67 -4.10 3.86 -17.37
N ASP A 68 -4.38 2.55 -17.36
CA ASP A 68 -4.15 1.65 -16.22
C ASP A 68 -3.53 0.31 -16.66
N PRO A 69 -2.19 0.26 -16.84
CA PRO A 69 -1.47 -0.97 -17.17
C PRO A 69 -1.64 -2.11 -16.15
N TYR A 70 -2.09 -1.81 -14.93
CA TYR A 70 -2.22 -2.78 -13.84
C TYR A 70 -3.67 -3.22 -13.60
N LYS A 71 -4.65 -2.73 -14.36
CA LYS A 71 -6.09 -2.98 -14.12
C LYS A 71 -6.42 -4.47 -13.91
N GLU A 72 -5.98 -5.32 -14.83
CA GLU A 72 -6.24 -6.77 -14.74
C GLU A 72 -5.48 -7.43 -13.57
N ILE A 73 -4.29 -6.94 -13.23
CA ILE A 73 -3.53 -7.43 -12.07
C ILE A 73 -4.29 -7.11 -10.79
N LYS A 74 -4.75 -5.87 -10.63
CA LYS A 74 -5.55 -5.44 -9.46
C LYS A 74 -6.83 -6.26 -9.32
N LYS A 75 -7.59 -6.43 -10.41
CA LYS A 75 -8.81 -7.24 -10.43
C LYS A 75 -8.57 -8.70 -10.02
N GLN A 76 -7.51 -9.32 -10.53
CA GLN A 76 -7.13 -10.67 -10.16
C GLN A 76 -6.70 -10.76 -8.69
N SER A 77 -5.93 -9.80 -8.19
CA SER A 77 -5.51 -9.74 -6.80
C SER A 77 -6.70 -9.58 -5.85
N ILE A 78 -7.65 -8.68 -6.14
CA ILE A 78 -8.90 -8.55 -5.36
C ILE A 78 -9.70 -9.84 -5.39
N LYS A 79 -9.88 -10.47 -6.55
CA LYS A 79 -10.62 -11.74 -6.68
C LYS A 79 -9.98 -12.85 -5.83
N LYS A 80 -8.66 -12.99 -5.88
CA LYS A 80 -7.91 -13.96 -5.04
C LYS A 80 -8.10 -13.64 -3.56
N ALA A 81 -7.95 -12.38 -3.16
CA ALA A 81 -8.11 -11.93 -1.79
C ALA A 81 -9.52 -12.19 -1.24
N LYS A 82 -10.57 -11.93 -2.03
CA LYS A 82 -11.95 -12.28 -1.66
C LYS A 82 -12.15 -13.77 -1.40
N GLY A 83 -11.46 -14.64 -2.15
CA GLY A 83 -11.48 -16.08 -1.93
C GLY A 83 -10.94 -16.50 -0.56
N LEU A 84 -10.12 -15.66 0.08
CA LEU A 84 -9.51 -15.90 1.39
C LEU A 84 -10.28 -15.24 2.54
N TYR A 85 -11.24 -14.37 2.26
CA TYR A 85 -11.91 -13.55 3.27
C TYR A 85 -12.53 -14.39 4.40
N ASN A 86 -13.30 -15.44 4.05
CA ASN A 86 -13.93 -16.31 5.06
C ASN A 86 -12.89 -17.03 5.93
N PHE A 87 -11.84 -17.57 5.31
CA PHE A 87 -10.75 -18.24 6.01
C PHE A 87 -10.06 -17.29 7.02
N LEU A 88 -9.78 -16.05 6.61
CA LEU A 88 -9.17 -15.04 7.47
C LEU A 88 -10.09 -14.61 8.62
N LYS A 89 -11.40 -14.50 8.37
CA LYS A 89 -12.40 -14.20 9.43
C LYS A 89 -12.51 -15.34 10.44
N GLU A 90 -12.53 -16.58 9.98
CA GLU A 90 -12.53 -17.77 10.86
C GLU A 90 -11.25 -17.83 11.70
N PHE A 91 -10.09 -17.62 11.07
CA PHE A 91 -8.81 -17.52 11.77
C PHE A 91 -8.86 -16.44 12.85
N LEU A 92 -9.30 -15.21 12.51
CA LEU A 92 -9.43 -14.10 13.44
C LEU A 92 -10.36 -14.44 14.59
N ASN A 93 -11.50 -15.08 14.33
CA ASN A 93 -12.50 -15.48 15.33
C ASN A 93 -11.96 -16.46 16.39
N GLN A 94 -10.90 -17.20 16.09
CA GLN A 94 -10.24 -18.09 17.05
C GLN A 94 -9.21 -17.38 17.95
N GLN A 95 -8.83 -16.14 17.61
CA GLN A 95 -7.78 -15.42 18.34
C GLN A 95 -8.29 -14.69 19.58
N LYS A 96 -7.44 -14.57 20.60
CA LYS A 96 -7.74 -13.79 21.82
C LYS A 96 -7.62 -12.29 21.59
N ASP A 97 -6.47 -11.81 21.11
CA ASP A 97 -6.25 -10.38 20.81
C ASP A 97 -6.68 -10.07 19.37
N LYS A 98 -8.00 -9.86 19.18
CA LYS A 98 -8.58 -9.59 17.86
C LYS A 98 -7.91 -8.43 17.15
N LEU A 99 -7.59 -7.35 17.87
CA LEU A 99 -7.00 -6.15 17.27
C LEU A 99 -5.61 -6.43 16.72
N TYR A 100 -4.74 -7.12 17.50
CA TYR A 100 -3.41 -7.51 17.02
C TYR A 100 -3.50 -8.34 15.74
N TRP A 101 -4.38 -9.35 15.74
CA TRP A 101 -4.50 -10.25 14.60
C TRP A 101 -5.18 -9.60 13.39
N ALA A 102 -6.10 -8.68 13.60
CA ALA A 102 -6.69 -7.89 12.51
C ALA A 102 -5.64 -6.97 11.86
N LEU A 103 -4.78 -6.32 12.67
CA LEU A 103 -3.62 -5.57 12.16
C LEU A 103 -2.65 -6.50 11.41
N LYS A 104 -2.43 -7.72 11.93
CA LYS A 104 -1.57 -8.70 11.28
C LYS A 104 -2.12 -9.15 9.92
N ILE A 105 -3.41 -9.45 9.86
CA ILE A 105 -4.11 -9.80 8.61
C ILE A 105 -3.97 -8.66 7.59
N SER A 106 -4.24 -7.42 8.00
CA SER A 106 -4.05 -6.23 7.16
C SER A 106 -2.60 -6.07 6.65
N ALA A 107 -1.59 -6.40 7.47
CA ALA A 107 -0.18 -6.29 7.10
C ALA A 107 0.28 -7.33 6.06
N ILE A 108 -0.27 -8.55 6.12
CA ILE A 108 0.14 -9.66 5.24
C ILE A 108 -0.50 -9.61 3.85
N GLY A 109 -1.48 -8.74 3.61
CA GLY A 109 -2.19 -8.67 2.31
C GLY A 109 -1.24 -8.48 1.12
N ASN A 110 -0.08 -7.87 1.34
CA ASN A 110 0.97 -7.65 0.34
C ASN A 110 1.77 -8.91 -0.06
N VAL A 111 1.41 -10.08 0.47
CA VAL A 111 2.03 -11.39 0.17
C VAL A 111 1.43 -12.03 -1.09
N LEU A 112 0.21 -11.62 -1.49
CA LEU A 112 -0.53 -12.23 -2.61
C LEU A 112 0.07 -12.02 -4.01
N ASP A 113 1.08 -11.16 -4.15
CA ASP A 113 1.62 -10.76 -5.45
C ASP A 113 2.53 -11.83 -6.11
N TYR A 114 2.81 -12.94 -5.43
CA TYR A 114 3.62 -14.03 -5.97
C TYR A 114 2.71 -15.18 -6.45
N GLY A 115 2.89 -15.60 -7.71
CA GLY A 115 2.55 -16.96 -8.17
C GLY A 115 1.12 -17.28 -8.65
N VAL A 116 1.07 -18.33 -9.49
CA VAL A 116 -0.13 -19.09 -9.83
C VAL A 116 -0.20 -20.24 -8.83
N TYR A 117 -0.71 -19.96 -7.64
CA TYR A 117 -0.89 -20.96 -6.59
C TYR A 117 -2.32 -21.53 -6.61
N SER A 118 -2.46 -22.80 -6.25
CA SER A 118 -3.76 -23.34 -5.86
C SER A 118 -4.25 -22.64 -4.58
N ARG A 119 -5.57 -22.65 -4.33
CA ARG A 119 -6.14 -22.02 -3.13
C ARG A 119 -5.55 -22.58 -1.83
N VAL A 120 -5.33 -23.90 -1.76
CA VAL A 120 -4.79 -24.58 -0.59
C VAL A 120 -3.35 -24.18 -0.29
N GLU A 121 -2.52 -23.97 -1.32
CA GLU A 121 -1.15 -23.48 -1.14
C GLU A 121 -1.15 -22.04 -0.62
N LEU A 122 -2.06 -21.21 -1.13
CA LEU A 122 -2.19 -19.82 -0.71
C LEU A 122 -2.60 -19.68 0.76
N GLU A 123 -3.57 -20.48 1.22
CA GLU A 123 -3.98 -20.51 2.63
C GLU A 123 -2.81 -20.94 3.55
N LYS A 124 -2.04 -21.97 3.16
CA LYS A 124 -0.85 -22.41 3.91
C LYS A 124 0.23 -21.35 3.99
N ASP A 125 0.48 -20.62 2.91
CA ASP A 125 1.50 -19.57 2.91
C ASP A 125 1.05 -18.35 3.72
N ILE A 126 -0.24 -18.04 3.71
CA ILE A 126 -0.83 -17.04 4.60
C ILE A 126 -0.67 -17.44 6.06
N GLU A 127 -0.95 -18.69 6.44
CA GLU A 127 -0.74 -19.15 7.82
C GLU A 127 0.73 -19.01 8.26
N LYS A 128 1.69 -19.31 7.38
CA LYS A 128 3.11 -19.11 7.68
C LYS A 128 3.43 -17.64 7.92
N GLU A 129 2.87 -16.74 7.13
CA GLU A 129 3.10 -15.30 7.27
C GLU A 129 2.40 -14.71 8.51
N LEU A 130 1.21 -15.22 8.87
CA LEU A 130 0.51 -14.88 10.11
C LEU A 130 1.33 -15.27 11.34
N LYS A 131 2.05 -16.40 11.30
CA LYS A 131 2.91 -16.89 12.39
C LYS A 131 4.18 -16.07 12.62
N LYS A 132 4.60 -15.24 11.66
CA LYS A 132 5.74 -14.33 11.85
C LYS A 132 5.28 -13.19 12.73
N ASP A 133 5.97 -12.86 13.81
CA ASP A 133 5.59 -11.69 14.62
C ASP A 133 5.88 -10.36 13.93
N PHE A 134 5.38 -9.27 14.51
CA PHE A 134 5.90 -7.94 14.20
C PHE A 134 7.27 -7.77 14.86
N ALA A 135 8.28 -7.39 14.07
CA ALA A 135 9.60 -7.05 14.61
C ALA A 135 9.58 -5.74 15.40
N LEU A 136 8.64 -4.85 15.07
CA LEU A 136 8.34 -3.63 15.81
C LEU A 136 6.83 -3.45 15.85
N CYS A 137 6.25 -3.32 17.04
CA CYS A 137 4.80 -3.21 17.21
C CYS A 137 4.43 -2.22 18.33
N ASN A 138 4.02 -1.01 17.94
CA ASN A 138 3.50 0.01 18.84
C ASN A 138 1.99 -0.20 19.15
N LEU A 139 1.60 -1.44 19.45
CA LEU A 139 0.19 -1.78 19.70
C LEU A 139 -0.36 -1.09 20.94
N LYS A 140 0.45 -0.92 21.99
CA LYS A 140 0.03 -0.27 23.23
C LYS A 140 -0.37 1.18 22.99
N ASP A 141 0.50 1.96 22.34
CA ASP A 141 0.21 3.34 21.96
C ASP A 141 -1.05 3.45 21.09
N PHE A 142 -1.23 2.50 20.17
CA PHE A 142 -2.39 2.46 19.30
C PHE A 142 -3.67 2.19 20.08
N LYS A 143 -3.68 1.21 21.00
CA LYS A 143 -4.83 0.91 21.88
C LYS A 143 -5.22 2.13 22.71
N GLU A 144 -4.26 2.81 23.32
CA GLU A 144 -4.50 4.03 24.11
C GLU A 144 -5.14 5.15 23.27
N LEU A 145 -4.73 5.33 22.02
CA LEU A 145 -5.37 6.29 21.13
C LEU A 145 -6.76 5.86 20.68
N LEU A 146 -6.96 4.57 20.41
CA LEU A 146 -8.25 4.03 19.99
C LEU A 146 -9.33 4.17 21.08
N GLU A 147 -8.98 4.12 22.37
CA GLU A 147 -9.94 4.25 23.48
C GLU A 147 -10.74 5.55 23.46
N ARG A 148 -10.17 6.61 22.88
CA ARG A 148 -10.78 7.95 22.78
C ARG A 148 -11.08 8.38 21.34
N ALA A 149 -10.78 7.53 20.36
CA ALA A 149 -10.89 7.89 18.95
C ALA A 149 -12.35 7.78 18.47
N GLU A 150 -12.85 8.85 17.88
CA GLU A 150 -14.12 8.84 17.15
C GLU A 150 -13.91 8.67 15.65
N LYS A 151 -12.72 9.04 15.16
CA LYS A 151 -12.34 9.10 13.75
C LYS A 151 -11.01 8.41 13.46
N ILE A 152 -11.05 7.41 12.59
CA ILE A 152 -9.84 6.75 12.06
C ILE A 152 -9.75 6.92 10.54
N LEU A 153 -8.54 7.19 10.07
CA LEU A 153 -8.19 7.18 8.65
C LEU A 153 -7.22 6.03 8.37
N ILE A 154 -7.55 5.17 7.43
CA ILE A 154 -6.59 4.23 6.84
C ILE A 154 -6.22 4.72 5.44
N ILE A 155 -4.94 4.94 5.18
CA ILE A 155 -4.40 5.25 3.86
C ILE A 155 -3.94 3.94 3.24
N GLY A 156 -4.67 3.49 2.21
CA GLY A 156 -4.41 2.24 1.52
C GLY A 156 -3.12 2.24 0.69
N ASP A 157 -2.71 1.04 0.30
CA ASP A 157 -1.60 0.78 -0.62
C ASP A 157 -2.15 -0.02 -1.82
N ASN A 158 -1.86 -1.32 -1.92
CA ASN A 158 -2.21 -2.15 -3.06
C ASN A 158 -3.70 -2.56 -3.10
N ALA A 159 -4.25 -2.71 -4.32
CA ALA A 159 -5.63 -3.10 -4.55
C ALA A 159 -6.01 -4.45 -3.90
N GLY A 160 -5.13 -5.46 -3.97
CA GLY A 160 -5.38 -6.76 -3.32
C GLY A 160 -5.44 -6.69 -1.79
N GLU A 161 -4.72 -5.75 -1.17
CA GLU A 161 -4.70 -5.58 0.28
C GLU A 161 -6.04 -5.07 0.83
N THR A 162 -6.81 -4.37 0.02
CA THR A 162 -8.07 -3.74 0.45
C THR A 162 -9.05 -4.73 1.10
N VAL A 163 -9.07 -5.99 0.66
CA VAL A 163 -9.91 -7.05 1.26
C VAL A 163 -9.41 -7.46 2.66
N PHE A 164 -8.10 -7.43 2.90
CA PHE A 164 -7.52 -7.67 4.22
C PHE A 164 -7.74 -6.47 5.14
N ASP A 165 -7.63 -5.27 4.59
CA ASP A 165 -7.90 -4.03 5.31
C ASP A 165 -9.38 -3.90 5.71
N LYS A 166 -10.30 -4.44 4.91
CA LYS A 166 -11.71 -4.58 5.28
C LYS A 166 -11.88 -5.33 6.61
N ILE A 167 -11.15 -6.43 6.80
CA ILE A 167 -11.20 -7.22 8.04
C ILE A 167 -10.74 -6.40 9.25
N LEU A 168 -9.71 -5.56 9.08
CA LEU A 168 -9.27 -4.63 10.12
C LEU A 168 -10.35 -3.59 10.44
N LEU A 169 -10.94 -2.97 9.42
CA LEU A 169 -12.00 -1.96 9.60
C LEU A 169 -13.26 -2.51 10.26
N GLU A 170 -13.61 -3.77 10.01
CA GLU A 170 -14.71 -4.46 10.67
C GLU A 170 -14.46 -4.71 12.15
N GLU A 171 -13.21 -4.99 12.54
CA GLU A 171 -12.82 -5.21 13.94
C GLU A 171 -12.73 -3.91 14.74
N LEU A 172 -12.42 -2.79 14.07
CA LEU A 172 -12.32 -1.48 14.71
C LEU A 172 -13.70 -0.95 15.13
N LYS A 173 -13.90 -0.83 16.45
CA LYS A 173 -15.10 -0.25 17.09
C LYS A 173 -15.06 1.28 17.12
N ILE A 174 -14.81 1.89 15.97
CA ILE A 174 -14.79 3.35 15.78
C ILE A 174 -15.98 3.77 14.92
N LYS A 175 -16.59 4.90 15.27
CA LYS A 175 -17.80 5.41 14.62
C LYS A 175 -17.51 5.92 13.21
N GLU A 176 -16.52 6.80 13.04
CA GLU A 176 -16.16 7.38 11.75
C GLU A 176 -14.89 6.72 11.20
N LYS A 177 -15.08 5.81 10.23
CA LYS A 177 -13.99 5.09 9.57
C LYS A 177 -13.83 5.58 8.14
N PHE A 178 -12.66 6.12 7.81
CA PHE A 178 -12.31 6.56 6.46
C PHE A 178 -11.23 5.67 5.87
N TYR A 179 -11.38 5.32 4.59
CA TYR A 179 -10.37 4.60 3.83
C TYR A 179 -9.98 5.42 2.60
N ALA A 180 -8.73 5.88 2.55
CA ALA A 180 -8.21 6.70 1.47
C ALA A 180 -7.44 5.87 0.43
N VAL A 181 -7.78 6.10 -0.84
CA VAL A 181 -7.17 5.45 -2.01
C VAL A 181 -6.63 6.48 -2.99
N ARG A 182 -5.81 6.07 -3.97
CA ARG A 182 -5.23 6.98 -4.95
C ARG A 182 -6.31 7.69 -5.79
N GLY A 183 -5.98 8.89 -6.27
CA GLY A 183 -6.82 9.66 -7.19
C GLY A 183 -6.76 9.19 -8.64
N ALA A 184 -5.68 8.51 -9.02
CA ALA A 184 -5.53 7.91 -10.33
C ALA A 184 -4.81 6.56 -10.23
N PRO A 185 -5.01 5.65 -11.20
CA PRO A 185 -4.25 4.40 -11.24
C PRO A 185 -2.75 4.66 -11.27
N ILE A 186 -1.99 4.01 -10.40
CA ILE A 186 -0.53 4.09 -10.38
C ILE A 186 0.00 2.80 -9.75
N ILE A 187 0.85 2.08 -10.50
CA ILE A 187 1.26 0.72 -10.15
C ILE A 187 0.01 -0.13 -9.80
N ASN A 188 0.06 -0.94 -8.75
CA ASN A 188 -1.04 -1.76 -8.27
C ASN A 188 -1.78 -1.13 -7.09
N ASP A 189 -1.56 0.16 -6.82
CA ASP A 189 -2.23 0.89 -5.76
C ASP A 189 -3.75 0.93 -6.00
N ALA A 190 -4.50 0.86 -4.89
CA ALA A 190 -5.95 0.89 -4.90
C ALA A 190 -6.45 2.27 -5.36
N THR A 191 -7.50 2.25 -6.17
CA THR A 191 -8.32 3.40 -6.55
C THR A 191 -9.72 3.27 -5.93
N LEU A 192 -10.61 4.25 -6.18
CA LEU A 192 -12.00 4.17 -5.73
C LEU A 192 -12.69 2.89 -6.25
N GLU A 193 -12.56 2.59 -7.55
CA GLU A 193 -13.11 1.37 -8.18
C GLU A 193 -12.67 0.11 -7.41
N ASP A 194 -11.36 -0.01 -7.13
CA ASP A 194 -10.77 -1.15 -6.42
C ASP A 194 -11.31 -1.30 -4.98
N ALA A 195 -11.53 -0.18 -4.27
CA ALA A 195 -12.03 -0.20 -2.89
C ALA A 195 -13.54 -0.49 -2.81
N TYR A 196 -14.33 -0.05 -3.80
CA TYR A 196 -15.71 -0.48 -3.93
C TYR A 196 -15.79 -1.97 -4.26
N ASP A 197 -14.96 -2.42 -5.21
CA ASP A 197 -14.88 -3.81 -5.60
C ASP A 197 -14.51 -4.71 -4.43
N SER A 198 -13.64 -4.30 -3.50
CA SER A 198 -13.30 -5.11 -2.32
C SER A 198 -14.36 -5.10 -1.21
N GLY A 199 -15.36 -4.22 -1.29
CA GLY A 199 -16.44 -4.10 -0.31
C GLY A 199 -16.10 -3.22 0.90
N LEU A 200 -15.06 -2.37 0.81
CA LEU A 200 -14.68 -1.46 1.89
C LEU A 200 -15.77 -0.44 2.25
N HIS A 201 -16.63 -0.11 1.27
CA HIS A 201 -17.74 0.82 1.43
C HIS A 201 -18.81 0.32 2.42
N GLU A 202 -18.85 -0.98 2.70
CA GLU A 202 -19.77 -1.59 3.67
C GLU A 202 -19.40 -1.24 5.13
N CYS A 203 -18.13 -0.89 5.39
CA CYS A 203 -17.62 -0.69 6.74
C CYS A 203 -16.86 0.64 6.93
N SER A 204 -16.74 1.47 5.89
CA SER A 204 -16.01 2.75 5.92
C SER A 204 -16.46 3.70 4.80
N TYR A 205 -16.20 4.99 5.00
CA TYR A 205 -16.28 6.00 3.95
C TYR A 205 -15.03 5.93 3.08
N ILE A 206 -15.20 5.65 1.78
CA ILE A 206 -14.08 5.61 0.83
C ILE A 206 -13.86 7.02 0.27
N ILE A 207 -12.64 7.53 0.40
CA ILE A 207 -12.25 8.85 -0.11
C ILE A 207 -11.05 8.73 -1.04
N SER A 208 -10.89 9.71 -1.93
CA SER A 208 -9.70 9.82 -2.77
C SER A 208 -8.67 10.72 -2.13
N THR A 209 -7.41 10.29 -2.10
CA THR A 209 -6.30 11.17 -1.74
C THR A 209 -6.12 12.28 -2.77
N GLY A 210 -6.49 12.08 -4.03
CA GLY A 210 -6.16 12.97 -5.15
C GLY A 210 -4.79 12.69 -5.78
N CYS A 211 -3.92 11.93 -5.10
CA CYS A 211 -2.58 11.66 -5.59
C CYS A 211 -2.57 10.70 -6.79
N SER A 212 -1.59 10.91 -7.66
CA SER A 212 -1.33 10.11 -8.86
C SER A 212 0.04 9.39 -8.83
N LEU A 213 0.66 9.33 -7.64
CA LEU A 213 1.94 8.67 -7.35
C LEU A 213 1.76 7.53 -6.32
N PRO A 214 2.68 6.55 -6.22
CA PRO A 214 2.59 5.44 -5.27
C PRO A 214 3.01 5.88 -3.86
N GLY A 215 2.14 6.65 -3.20
CA GLY A 215 2.39 7.34 -1.94
C GLY A 215 1.50 8.58 -1.79
N ILE A 216 1.94 9.55 -0.98
CA ILE A 216 1.26 10.82 -0.77
C ILE A 216 2.13 12.00 -1.19
N ASP A 217 1.60 12.89 -2.04
CA ASP A 217 2.07 14.26 -2.16
C ASP A 217 0.95 15.21 -1.77
N PHE A 218 1.16 15.94 -0.68
CA PHE A 218 0.19 16.89 -0.14
C PHE A 218 -0.17 18.01 -1.13
N LYS A 219 0.67 18.28 -2.14
CA LYS A 219 0.36 19.26 -3.20
C LYS A 219 -0.69 18.76 -4.18
N GLU A 220 -0.80 17.45 -4.37
CA GLU A 220 -1.83 16.82 -5.22
C GLU A 220 -3.10 16.47 -4.43
N CYS A 221 -3.03 16.53 -3.10
CA CYS A 221 -4.10 16.01 -2.28
C CYS A 221 -5.39 16.82 -2.42
N THR A 222 -6.53 16.12 -2.42
CA THR A 222 -7.83 16.78 -2.35
C THR A 222 -8.01 17.51 -1.02
N GLN A 223 -8.79 18.58 -1.03
CA GLN A 223 -9.13 19.31 0.20
C GLN A 223 -9.85 18.38 1.21
N GLU A 224 -10.72 17.50 0.72
CA GLU A 224 -11.41 16.50 1.54
C GLU A 224 -10.41 15.57 2.26
N PHE A 225 -9.44 15.00 1.54
CA PHE A 225 -8.42 14.16 2.16
C PHE A 225 -7.59 14.93 3.18
N LEU A 226 -7.16 16.16 2.85
CA LEU A 226 -6.36 16.99 3.76
C LEU A 226 -7.11 17.29 5.05
N GLU A 227 -8.41 17.60 4.98
CA GLU A 227 -9.22 17.83 6.17
C GLU A 227 -9.36 16.59 7.04
N ILE A 228 -9.62 15.44 6.42
CA ILE A 228 -9.75 14.16 7.14
C ILE A 228 -8.41 13.76 7.75
N PHE A 229 -7.32 13.86 7.00
CA PHE A 229 -5.96 13.59 7.47
C PHE A 229 -5.57 14.48 8.66
N ASN A 230 -5.96 15.76 8.63
CA ASN A 230 -5.65 16.67 9.72
C ASN A 230 -6.50 16.40 10.97
N LYS A 231 -7.79 16.08 10.80
CA LYS A 231 -8.79 15.91 11.88
C LYS A 231 -8.91 14.48 12.42
N ALA A 232 -8.33 13.47 11.76
CA ALA A 232 -8.40 12.09 12.24
C ALA A 232 -7.72 11.96 13.60
N ASP A 233 -8.33 11.21 14.52
CA ASP A 233 -7.78 10.92 15.85
C ASP A 233 -6.65 9.90 15.76
N VAL A 234 -6.75 8.97 14.80
CA VAL A 234 -5.74 7.95 14.51
C VAL A 234 -5.62 7.74 13.00
N ILE A 235 -4.39 7.55 12.53
CA ILE A 235 -4.09 7.28 11.12
C ILE A 235 -3.26 6.01 11.00
N ILE A 236 -3.69 5.09 10.14
CA ILE A 236 -2.89 3.95 9.70
C ILE A 236 -2.48 4.18 8.26
N SER A 237 -1.19 4.24 8.00
CA SER A 237 -0.60 4.38 6.67
C SER A 237 0.00 3.04 6.24
N LYS A 238 -0.56 2.44 5.19
CA LYS A 238 -0.17 1.12 4.70
C LYS A 238 1.00 1.22 3.72
N GLY A 239 1.90 0.25 3.74
CA GLY A 239 2.86 0.05 2.66
C GLY A 239 4.08 0.97 2.64
N GLN A 240 5.03 0.64 1.75
CA GLN A 240 6.31 1.35 1.70
C GLN A 240 6.21 2.70 0.99
N GLY A 241 5.40 2.84 -0.07
CA GLY A 241 5.28 4.10 -0.79
C GLY A 241 4.70 5.22 0.08
N ASN A 242 3.70 4.89 0.90
CA ASN A 242 3.19 5.84 1.89
C ASN A 242 4.21 6.12 3.00
N TYR A 243 4.99 5.14 3.46
CA TYR A 243 6.09 5.40 4.40
C TYR A 243 7.15 6.34 3.80
N GLU A 244 7.57 6.09 2.56
CA GLU A 244 8.57 6.90 1.86
C GLU A 244 8.15 8.36 1.72
N SER A 245 6.86 8.62 1.54
CA SER A 245 6.30 9.97 1.42
C SER A 245 6.00 10.63 2.77
N LEU A 246 5.54 9.87 3.77
CA LEU A 246 5.06 10.42 5.03
C LEU A 246 6.05 10.31 6.20
N SER A 247 7.18 9.60 6.08
CA SER A 247 8.10 9.39 7.22
C SER A 247 8.75 10.67 7.77
N GLU A 248 8.73 11.78 7.02
CA GLU A 248 9.21 13.10 7.47
C GLU A 248 8.08 13.93 8.14
N VAL A 249 6.82 13.49 8.05
CA VAL A 249 5.67 14.16 8.66
C VAL A 249 5.65 13.87 10.15
N LYS A 250 5.58 14.93 10.96
CA LYS A 250 5.49 14.80 12.42
C LYS A 250 4.03 14.81 12.84
N LYS A 251 3.49 13.62 13.13
CA LYS A 251 2.13 13.42 13.65
C LYS A 251 2.16 12.23 14.59
N ASP A 252 1.87 12.45 15.86
CA ASP A 252 1.96 11.45 16.94
C ASP A 252 0.87 10.38 16.89
N ASN A 253 -0.18 10.63 16.10
CA ASN A 253 -1.27 9.69 15.86
C ASN A 253 -1.18 8.97 14.51
N LEU A 254 -0.05 9.10 13.80
CA LEU A 254 0.24 8.37 12.56
C LEU A 254 0.98 7.07 12.87
N PHE A 255 0.47 5.95 12.37
CA PHE A 255 1.07 4.64 12.45
C PHE A 255 1.35 4.11 11.05
N PHE A 256 2.51 3.49 10.86
CA PHE A 256 2.88 2.80 9.64
C PHE A 256 2.72 1.31 9.81
N LEU A 257 1.98 0.68 8.89
CA LEU A 257 1.75 -0.76 8.86
C LEU A 257 2.28 -1.31 7.53
N LEU A 258 3.44 -1.97 7.58
CA LEU A 258 4.12 -2.46 6.38
C LEU A 258 4.92 -3.74 6.64
N LYS A 259 5.24 -4.44 5.55
CA LYS A 259 6.34 -5.39 5.47
C LYS A 259 7.55 -4.71 4.84
N ILE A 260 8.72 -4.86 5.42
CA ILE A 260 9.96 -4.33 4.85
C ILE A 260 10.39 -5.25 3.70
N LYS A 261 10.43 -4.71 2.48
CA LYS A 261 10.71 -5.42 1.23
C LYS A 261 12.03 -5.01 0.57
N CYS A 262 12.68 -3.94 1.04
CA CYS A 262 13.95 -3.48 0.45
C CYS A 262 14.97 -3.00 1.51
N PRO A 263 16.28 -3.07 1.20
CA PRO A 263 17.35 -2.65 2.11
C PRO A 263 17.29 -1.17 2.49
N VAL A 264 16.79 -0.31 1.60
CA VAL A 264 16.66 1.14 1.84
C VAL A 264 15.71 1.42 3.01
N ILE A 265 14.54 0.76 3.01
CA ILE A 265 13.55 0.88 4.09
C ILE A 265 14.06 0.19 5.36
N ALA A 266 14.74 -0.96 5.21
CA ALA A 266 15.35 -1.67 6.33
C ALA A 266 16.35 -0.79 7.08
N GLY A 267 17.26 -0.13 6.37
CA GLY A 267 18.22 0.82 6.93
C GLY A 267 17.57 2.05 7.56
N HIS A 268 16.49 2.57 6.97
CA HIS A 268 15.78 3.73 7.51
C HIS A 268 14.98 3.41 8.78
N ILE A 269 14.43 2.20 8.92
CA ILE A 269 13.69 1.77 10.11
C ILE A 269 14.60 1.16 11.17
N GLY A 270 15.73 0.56 10.77
CA GLY A 270 16.61 -0.21 11.65
C GLY A 270 16.10 -1.63 11.90
N ILE A 271 15.35 -2.21 10.95
CA ILE A 271 14.76 -3.56 11.05
C ILE A 271 15.00 -4.29 9.74
N ASP A 272 15.37 -5.57 9.80
CA ASP A 272 15.72 -6.37 8.62
C ASP A 272 14.58 -6.56 7.62
N ILE A 273 14.94 -6.79 6.36
CA ILE A 273 13.99 -7.15 5.30
C ILE A 273 13.17 -8.39 5.68
N ASN A 274 11.98 -8.49 5.09
CA ASN A 274 10.95 -9.52 5.31
C ASN A 274 10.28 -9.51 6.70
N ASN A 275 10.56 -8.51 7.54
CA ASN A 275 9.85 -8.31 8.79
C ASN A 275 8.62 -7.41 8.64
N TYR A 276 7.65 -7.64 9.51
CA TYR A 276 6.47 -6.79 9.64
C TYR A 276 6.69 -5.73 10.70
N VAL A 277 6.23 -4.52 10.42
CA VAL A 277 6.34 -3.37 11.31
C VAL A 277 4.98 -2.71 11.45
N PHE A 278 4.58 -2.47 12.69
CA PHE A 278 3.52 -1.55 13.08
C PHE A 278 4.14 -0.45 13.94
N LYS A 279 4.58 0.63 13.29
CA LYS A 279 5.41 1.67 13.89
C LYS A 279 4.62 2.95 14.10
N LYS A 280 4.62 3.48 15.32
CA LYS A 280 4.16 4.84 15.60
C LYS A 280 5.15 5.86 15.05
N GLN A 281 4.65 6.93 14.45
CA GLN A 281 5.44 8.07 14.08
C GLN A 281 5.76 8.92 15.31
N VAL A 282 7.04 9.28 15.44
CA VAL A 282 7.60 10.06 16.55
C VAL A 282 8.32 11.28 16.01
#